data_AF-A0A935MCM3-F1
#
_entry.id   AF-A0A935MCM3-F1
#
_cell.length_a   1.000
_cell.length_b   1.000
_cell.length_c   1.000
_cell.angle_alpha   90.00
_cell.angle_beta   90.00
_cell.angle_gamma   90.00
#
_symmetry.space_group_name_H-M   'P 1'
#
loop_
_entity.id
_entity.type
_entity.pdbx_description
1 polymer ?
#
loop_
_entity_poly.entity_id
_entity_poly.type
_entity_poly.pdbx_seq_one_letter_code
_entity_poly.pdbx_strand_id
1 'polypeptide(L)'
;MPKREISGASVYVLSERGATDEAARWLAERENAADLKGGVSLDDKDDVLATVLLDLSQSAAIGSSMEAAQRVLGSLGRIAEVRKPRVQQAGFLVLKSPDIPSMLIETAYISNGGDERRLGAEDHQGRLAQAIFGGIRGYFEANPPDGTSFARARRGGSVLAAAP
;
A
#
# COMPACT_ATOMS: atom_id res chain seq x y z
N MET A 1 -28.82 9.77 -1.82
CA MET A 1 -28.28 11.14 -1.64
C MET A 1 -27.02 11.07 -0.78
N PRO A 2 -25.93 11.78 -1.14
CA PRO A 2 -24.71 11.79 -0.33
C PRO A 2 -24.99 12.42 1.05
N LYS A 3 -24.52 11.76 2.10
CA LYS A 3 -24.71 12.22 3.49
C LYS A 3 -23.69 13.30 3.81
N ARG A 4 -24.17 14.52 4.04
CA ARG A 4 -23.31 15.68 4.32
C ARG A 4 -22.61 15.58 5.68
N GLU A 5 -23.09 14.74 6.60
CA GLU A 5 -22.43 14.51 7.90
C GLU A 5 -21.15 13.67 7.81
N ILE A 6 -20.93 12.93 6.73
CA ILE A 6 -19.76 12.06 6.60
C ILE A 6 -18.54 12.92 6.30
N SER A 7 -17.50 12.80 7.13
CA SER A 7 -16.23 13.51 6.95
C SER A 7 -15.05 12.66 7.42
N GLY A 8 -13.84 13.14 7.12
CA GLY A 8 -12.58 12.58 7.61
C GLY A 8 -11.93 11.56 6.66
N ALA A 9 -10.68 11.24 6.95
CA ALA A 9 -9.85 10.39 6.12
C ALA A 9 -10.07 8.88 6.39
N SER A 10 -9.80 8.06 5.39
CA SER A 10 -9.70 6.61 5.52
C SER A 10 -8.71 6.00 4.52
N VAL A 11 -8.15 4.84 4.85
CA VAL A 11 -7.16 4.15 4.02
C VAL A 11 -7.61 2.71 3.80
N TYR A 12 -7.54 2.25 2.56
CA TYR A 12 -7.95 0.92 2.12
C TYR A 12 -6.77 0.18 1.50
N VAL A 13 -6.75 -1.13 1.69
CA VAL A 13 -5.92 -2.06 0.92
C VAL A 13 -6.80 -3.14 0.30
N LEU A 14 -6.21 -3.96 -0.57
CA LEU A 14 -6.91 -5.08 -1.17
C LEU A 14 -7.37 -6.10 -0.13
N SER A 15 -8.58 -6.64 -0.29
CA SER A 15 -9.04 -7.80 0.47
C SER A 15 -8.50 -9.11 -0.12
N GLU A 16 -8.12 -10.06 0.74
CA GLU A 16 -7.62 -11.38 0.31
C GLU A 16 -8.59 -12.09 -0.63
N ARG A 17 -9.90 -12.06 -0.32
CA ARG A 17 -10.95 -12.66 -1.18
C ARG A 17 -11.06 -12.03 -2.58
N GLY A 18 -10.71 -10.76 -2.73
CA GLY A 18 -10.75 -10.07 -4.03
C GLY A 18 -9.45 -10.19 -4.82
N ALA A 19 -8.40 -10.68 -4.17
CA ALA A 19 -7.06 -10.84 -4.71
C ALA A 19 -6.92 -12.18 -5.46
N THR A 20 -7.51 -13.24 -4.91
CA THR A 20 -7.46 -14.61 -5.46
C THR A 20 -8.06 -14.73 -6.86
N ASP A 21 -9.17 -14.06 -7.15
CA ASP A 21 -9.86 -14.16 -8.46
C ASP A 21 -9.01 -13.60 -9.62
N GLU A 22 -8.26 -12.54 -9.36
CA GLU A 22 -7.42 -11.89 -10.37
C GLU A 22 -6.05 -12.57 -10.50
N ALA A 23 -5.52 -13.15 -9.43
CA ALA A 23 -4.31 -13.97 -9.53
C ALA A 23 -4.53 -15.12 -10.53
N ALA A 24 -5.68 -15.79 -10.45
CA ALA A 24 -6.07 -16.81 -11.42
C ALA A 24 -6.19 -16.25 -12.85
N ARG A 25 -6.84 -15.09 -13.02
CA ARG A 25 -6.96 -14.45 -14.35
C ARG A 25 -5.60 -14.05 -14.93
N TRP A 26 -4.73 -13.46 -14.12
CA TRP A 26 -3.40 -13.05 -14.53
C TRP A 26 -2.51 -14.23 -14.87
N LEU A 27 -2.64 -15.36 -14.16
CA LEU A 27 -1.95 -16.60 -14.52
C LEU A 27 -2.40 -17.08 -15.91
N ALA A 28 -3.71 -17.09 -16.17
CA ALA A 28 -4.27 -17.44 -17.48
C ALA A 28 -3.84 -16.46 -18.60
N GLU A 29 -3.75 -15.16 -18.31
CA GLU A 29 -3.20 -14.18 -19.26
C GLU A 29 -1.70 -14.40 -19.50
N ARG A 30 -0.95 -14.86 -18.51
CA ARG A 30 0.49 -15.15 -18.60
C ARG A 30 0.86 -16.45 -19.30
N GLU A 31 0.02 -17.48 -19.25
CA GLU A 31 0.16 -18.63 -20.16
C GLU A 31 0.20 -18.19 -21.63
N ASN A 32 -0.39 -17.03 -21.95
CA ASN A 32 -0.38 -16.44 -23.27
C ASN A 32 0.71 -15.37 -23.48
N ALA A 33 1.37 -14.91 -22.41
CA ALA A 33 2.29 -13.77 -22.41
C ALA A 33 3.53 -14.06 -21.56
N ALA A 34 4.43 -14.88 -22.11
CA ALA A 34 5.74 -15.16 -21.56
C ALA A 34 6.61 -13.88 -21.56
N ASP A 35 6.62 -13.16 -20.44
CA ASP A 35 7.82 -12.43 -19.99
C ASP A 35 7.70 -11.99 -18.52
N LEU A 36 8.59 -12.52 -17.68
CA LEU A 36 8.68 -12.21 -16.25
C LEU A 36 9.99 -11.50 -15.92
N LYS A 37 9.87 -10.19 -15.72
CA LYS A 37 10.88 -9.36 -15.03
C LYS A 37 11.10 -9.88 -13.61
N GLY A 38 12.06 -10.77 -13.46
CA GLY A 38 12.48 -11.34 -12.18
C GLY A 38 13.64 -12.33 -12.27
N GLY A 39 14.07 -12.74 -13.47
CA GLY A 39 15.20 -13.65 -13.67
C GLY A 39 14.88 -15.13 -13.41
N VAL A 40 13.61 -15.46 -13.15
CA VAL A 40 13.11 -16.84 -13.10
C VAL A 40 12.02 -16.94 -14.16
N SER A 41 12.33 -17.59 -15.28
CA SER A 41 11.30 -17.96 -16.27
C SER A 41 10.32 -18.94 -15.60
N LEU A 42 9.02 -18.72 -15.83
CA LEU A 42 7.96 -19.66 -15.46
C LEU A 42 7.59 -20.57 -16.66
N ASP A 43 8.23 -20.41 -17.82
CA ASP A 43 7.87 -21.08 -19.08
C ASP A 43 8.01 -22.61 -18.99
N ASP A 44 8.87 -23.10 -18.08
CA ASP A 44 9.16 -24.52 -17.85
C ASP A 44 8.61 -25.06 -16.51
N LYS A 45 7.71 -24.34 -15.82
CA LYS A 45 7.23 -24.72 -14.48
C LYS A 45 5.80 -25.24 -14.50
N ASP A 46 5.55 -26.32 -13.74
CA ASP A 46 4.20 -26.84 -13.51
C ASP A 46 3.23 -25.72 -13.05
N ASP A 47 2.02 -25.68 -13.62
CA ASP A 47 0.98 -24.68 -13.34
C ASP A 47 0.72 -24.48 -11.84
N VAL A 48 0.87 -25.56 -11.08
CA VAL A 48 0.77 -25.56 -9.61
C VAL A 48 1.86 -24.71 -8.95
N LEU A 49 3.11 -24.81 -9.41
CA LEU A 49 4.23 -24.02 -8.86
C LEU A 49 4.08 -22.53 -9.22
N ALA A 50 3.64 -22.22 -10.43
CA ALA A 50 3.38 -20.84 -10.84
C ALA A 50 2.27 -20.21 -9.98
N THR A 51 1.18 -20.94 -9.74
CA THR A 51 0.08 -20.52 -8.85
C THR A 51 0.57 -20.26 -7.44
N VAL A 52 1.35 -21.17 -6.85
CA VAL A 52 1.89 -21.01 -5.50
C VAL A 52 2.80 -19.79 -5.39
N LEU A 53 3.69 -19.57 -6.37
CA LEU A 53 4.58 -18.41 -6.37
C LEU A 53 3.81 -17.09 -6.49
N LEU A 54 2.73 -17.07 -7.28
CA LEU A 54 1.84 -15.94 -7.42
C LEU A 54 1.09 -15.64 -6.11
N ASP A 55 0.51 -16.66 -5.48
CA ASP A 55 -0.18 -16.53 -4.20
C ASP A 55 0.76 -16.01 -3.09
N LEU A 56 2.01 -16.50 -3.07
CA LEU A 56 3.04 -16.02 -2.14
C LEU A 56 3.40 -14.55 -2.40
N SER A 57 3.61 -14.17 -3.67
CA SER A 57 3.87 -12.77 -4.06
C SER A 57 2.72 -11.85 -3.65
N GLN A 58 1.49 -12.25 -3.95
CA GLN A 58 0.30 -11.48 -3.63
C GLN A 58 0.12 -11.34 -2.11
N SER A 59 0.30 -12.43 -1.37
CA SER A 59 0.25 -12.41 0.10
C SER A 59 1.31 -11.47 0.68
N ALA A 60 2.53 -11.49 0.15
CA ALA A 60 3.61 -10.58 0.55
C ALA A 60 3.29 -9.11 0.22
N ALA A 61 2.73 -8.84 -0.96
CA ALA A 61 2.30 -7.51 -1.38
C ALA A 61 1.16 -6.96 -0.51
N ILE A 62 0.15 -7.78 -0.18
CA ILE A 62 -0.95 -7.41 0.72
C ILE A 62 -0.42 -7.13 2.14
N GLY A 63 0.46 -7.98 2.67
CA GLY A 63 1.07 -7.77 3.99
C GLY A 63 1.85 -6.45 4.05
N SER A 64 2.68 -6.18 3.04
CA SER A 64 3.41 -4.93 2.90
C SER A 64 2.47 -3.71 2.78
N SER A 65 1.38 -3.86 2.02
CA SER A 65 0.35 -2.83 1.86
C SER A 65 -0.31 -2.49 3.19
N MET A 66 -0.66 -3.51 3.98
CA MET A 66 -1.28 -3.35 5.30
C MET A 66 -0.37 -2.59 6.26
N GLU A 67 0.92 -2.92 6.33
CA GLU A 67 1.84 -2.24 7.24
C GLU A 67 2.07 -0.79 6.82
N ALA A 68 2.32 -0.54 5.53
CA ALA A 68 2.50 0.82 5.02
C ALA A 68 1.24 1.66 5.23
N ALA A 69 0.05 1.10 4.96
CA ALA A 69 -1.23 1.77 5.15
C ALA A 69 -1.49 2.15 6.62
N GLN A 70 -1.10 1.31 7.59
CA GLN A 70 -1.25 1.63 9.01
C GLN A 70 -0.42 2.85 9.42
N ARG A 71 0.81 2.95 8.90
CA ARG A 71 1.71 4.09 9.16
C ARG A 71 1.20 5.38 8.51
N VAL A 72 0.68 5.28 7.28
CA VAL A 72 0.03 6.40 6.59
C VAL A 72 -1.21 6.85 7.33
N LEU A 73 -2.09 5.93 7.76
CA LEU A 73 -3.29 6.24 8.53
C LEU A 73 -2.97 6.94 9.84
N GLY A 74 -1.97 6.45 10.59
CA GLY A 74 -1.51 7.09 11.82
C GLY A 74 -0.94 8.49 11.58
N SER A 75 -0.25 8.70 10.46
CA SER A 75 0.27 10.03 10.09
C SER A 75 -0.85 11.00 9.71
N LEU A 76 -1.85 10.55 8.95
CA LEU A 76 -3.03 11.33 8.58
C LEU A 76 -3.85 11.74 9.80
N GLY A 77 -3.98 10.86 10.80
CA GLY A 77 -4.70 11.14 12.05
C GLY A 77 -4.14 12.29 12.89
N ARG A 78 -2.91 12.75 12.61
CA ARG A 78 -2.34 13.95 13.23
C ARG A 78 -2.73 15.25 12.53
N ILE A 79 -3.25 15.17 11.30
CA ILE A 79 -3.52 16.31 10.42
C ILE A 79 -5.02 16.52 10.22
N ALA A 80 -5.78 15.43 10.14
CA ALA A 80 -7.20 15.43 9.87
C ALA A 80 -7.92 14.41 10.77
N GLU A 81 -9.22 14.59 10.93
CA GLU A 81 -10.07 13.59 11.56
C GLU A 81 -10.03 12.29 10.73
N VAL A 82 -9.86 11.16 11.41
CA VAL A 82 -9.88 9.85 10.77
C VAL A 82 -11.23 9.21 11.03
N ARG A 83 -11.98 8.96 9.95
CA ARG A 83 -13.31 8.37 10.03
C ARG A 83 -13.27 6.90 10.45
N LYS A 84 -12.26 6.19 9.95
CA LYS A 84 -12.06 4.76 10.20
C LYS A 84 -10.71 4.58 10.87
N PRO A 85 -10.65 4.30 12.19
CA PRO A 85 -9.40 4.28 12.94
C PRO A 85 -8.49 3.08 12.62
N ARG A 86 -8.90 2.23 11.67
CA ARG A 86 -8.15 1.07 11.18
C ARG A 86 -8.10 1.10 9.66
N VAL A 87 -7.06 0.52 9.08
CA VAL A 87 -7.01 0.25 7.64
C VAL A 87 -8.18 -0.65 7.28
N GLN A 88 -8.86 -0.32 6.19
CA GLN A 88 -9.98 -1.08 5.67
C GLN A 88 -9.50 -2.02 4.56
N GLN A 89 -10.21 -3.12 4.35
CA GLN A 89 -9.95 -4.04 3.24
C GLN A 89 -11.14 -4.05 2.29
N ALA A 90 -10.88 -3.92 0.99
CA ALA A 90 -11.91 -3.89 -0.04
C ALA A 90 -11.39 -4.40 -1.38
N GLY A 91 -12.29 -4.92 -2.23
CA GLY A 91 -11.97 -5.48 -3.54
C GLY A 91 -11.78 -4.44 -4.66
N PHE A 92 -11.12 -3.31 -4.38
CA PHE A 92 -10.91 -2.27 -5.39
C PHE A 92 -9.97 -2.75 -6.50
N LEU A 93 -10.41 -2.64 -7.75
CA LEU A 93 -9.63 -3.09 -8.92
C LEU A 93 -8.25 -2.42 -9.00
N VAL A 94 -8.17 -1.12 -8.68
CA VAL A 94 -6.91 -0.35 -8.68
C VAL A 94 -5.86 -0.88 -7.70
N LEU A 95 -6.25 -1.72 -6.74
CA LEU A 95 -5.35 -2.28 -5.73
C LEU A 95 -4.87 -3.71 -6.06
N LYS A 96 -5.28 -4.27 -7.22
CA LYS A 96 -5.09 -5.69 -7.55
C LYS A 96 -3.76 -6.05 -8.21
N SER A 97 -2.69 -5.29 -7.97
CA SER A 97 -1.36 -5.70 -8.44
C SER A 97 -0.84 -6.90 -7.61
N PRO A 98 -0.37 -7.98 -8.26
CA PRO A 98 0.04 -9.21 -7.57
C PRO A 98 1.42 -9.12 -6.89
N ASP A 99 2.27 -8.17 -7.28
CA ASP A 99 3.64 -8.04 -6.80
C ASP A 99 3.98 -6.63 -6.30
N ILE A 100 3.05 -5.67 -6.43
CA ILE A 100 3.24 -4.30 -5.97
C ILE A 100 2.32 -3.99 -4.77
N PRO A 101 2.88 -3.66 -3.60
CA PRO A 101 2.11 -3.16 -2.47
C PRO A 101 1.30 -1.91 -2.87
N SER A 102 -0.01 -1.94 -2.63
CA SER A 102 -0.97 -0.93 -3.11
C SER A 102 -1.94 -0.51 -2.01
N MET A 103 -2.26 0.79 -1.95
CA MET A 103 -3.28 1.33 -1.04
C MET A 103 -4.09 2.44 -1.71
N LEU A 104 -5.33 2.62 -1.27
CA LEU A 104 -6.19 3.74 -1.65
C LEU A 104 -6.40 4.63 -0.43
N ILE A 105 -6.21 5.93 -0.62
CA ILE A 105 -6.35 6.93 0.44
C ILE A 105 -7.54 7.84 0.11
N GLU A 106 -8.59 7.76 0.92
CA GLU A 106 -9.64 8.79 0.94
C GLU A 106 -9.20 9.89 1.90
N THR A 107 -8.88 11.07 1.37
CA THR A 107 -8.38 12.18 2.20
C THR A 107 -9.49 12.89 2.96
N ALA A 108 -10.69 12.98 2.36
CA ALA A 108 -11.87 13.62 2.90
C ALA A 108 -13.08 13.40 1.97
N TYR A 109 -14.28 13.84 2.37
CA TYR A 109 -15.51 13.70 1.59
C TYR A 109 -15.94 15.03 0.97
N ILE A 110 -15.85 15.18 -0.36
CA ILE A 110 -16.31 16.39 -1.09
C ILE A 110 -17.78 16.73 -0.82
N SER A 111 -18.61 15.73 -0.48
CA SER A 111 -20.02 15.97 -0.11
C SER A 111 -20.21 16.74 1.21
N ASN A 112 -19.20 16.77 2.08
CA ASN A 112 -19.20 17.55 3.31
C ASN A 112 -18.55 18.91 3.05
N GLY A 113 -19.29 20.00 3.30
CA GLY A 113 -18.81 21.34 2.96
C GLY A 113 -17.58 21.79 3.76
N GLY A 114 -17.33 21.21 4.94
CA GLY A 114 -16.10 21.48 5.71
C GLY A 114 -14.88 20.81 5.09
N ASP A 115 -15.03 19.55 4.70
CA ASP A 115 -14.03 18.78 3.96
C ASP A 115 -13.74 19.39 2.59
N GLU A 116 -14.78 19.76 1.82
CA GLU A 116 -14.65 20.42 0.52
C GLU A 116 -13.79 21.70 0.61
N ARG A 117 -14.10 22.59 1.57
CA ARG A 117 -13.31 23.82 1.78
C ARG A 117 -11.86 23.53 2.14
N ARG A 118 -11.60 22.52 2.97
CA ARG A 118 -10.24 22.10 3.33
C ARG A 118 -9.51 21.51 2.13
N LEU A 119 -10.18 20.68 1.34
CA LEU A 119 -9.63 20.07 0.12
C LEU A 119 -9.26 21.13 -0.93
N GLY A 120 -9.95 22.27 -0.95
CA GLY A 120 -9.61 23.40 -1.82
C GLY A 120 -8.44 24.28 -1.34
N ALA A 121 -7.92 24.08 -0.12
CA ALA A 121 -6.85 24.90 0.44
C ALA A 121 -5.47 24.28 0.23
N GLU A 122 -4.56 25.00 -0.43
CA GLU A 122 -3.20 24.53 -0.75
C GLU A 122 -2.41 24.10 0.49
N ASP A 123 -2.47 24.88 1.57
CA ASP A 123 -1.79 24.54 2.84
C ASP A 123 -2.27 23.19 3.41
N HIS A 124 -3.57 22.90 3.28
CA HIS A 124 -4.13 21.64 3.76
C HIS A 124 -3.68 20.46 2.87
N GLN A 125 -3.69 20.63 1.55
CA GLN A 125 -3.16 19.64 0.62
C GLN A 125 -1.68 19.35 0.89
N GLY A 126 -0.87 20.38 1.14
CA GLY A 126 0.54 20.24 1.52
C GLY A 126 0.74 19.44 2.79
N ARG A 127 -0.07 19.70 3.84
CA ARG A 127 -0.04 18.93 5.09
C ARG A 127 -0.45 17.47 4.89
N LEU A 128 -1.45 17.20 4.05
CA LEU A 128 -1.86 15.84 3.69
C LEU A 128 -0.73 15.10 2.95
N ALA A 129 -0.13 15.73 1.94
CA ALA A 129 0.98 15.16 1.19
C ALA A 129 2.18 14.84 2.09
N GLN A 130 2.54 15.74 3.00
CA GLN A 130 3.60 15.52 3.98
C GLN A 130 3.29 14.37 4.94
N ALA A 131 2.04 14.25 5.40
CA ALA A 131 1.63 13.13 6.25
C ALA A 131 1.70 11.78 5.53
N ILE A 132 1.25 11.73 4.28
CA ILE A 132 1.33 10.52 3.43
C ILE A 132 2.80 10.15 3.21
N PHE A 133 3.63 11.12 2.80
CA PHE A 133 5.07 10.94 2.62
C PHE A 133 5.73 10.43 3.90
N GLY A 134 5.44 11.03 5.06
CA GLY A 134 5.97 10.62 6.35
C GLY A 134 5.60 9.18 6.71
N GLY A 135 4.36 8.77 6.44
CA GLY A 135 3.92 7.40 6.64
C GLY A 135 4.65 6.39 5.75
N ILE A 136 4.78 6.70 4.45
CA ILE A 136 5.48 5.85 3.48
C ILE A 136 6.98 5.76 3.81
N ARG A 137 7.61 6.89 4.13
CA ARG A 137 9.01 6.94 4.55
C ARG A 137 9.23 6.09 5.81
N GLY A 138 8.36 6.24 6.81
CA GLY A 138 8.43 5.46 8.03
C GLY A 138 8.26 3.95 7.80
N TYR A 139 7.53 3.53 6.76
CA TYR A 139 7.47 2.13 6.34
C TYR A 139 8.83 1.65 5.82
N PHE A 140 9.44 2.37 4.90
CA PHE A 140 10.74 2.00 4.33
C PHE A 140 11.91 2.11 5.34
N GLU A 141 11.82 2.97 6.35
CA GLU A 141 12.79 3.00 7.44
C GLU A 141 12.71 1.74 8.32
N ALA A 142 11.50 1.20 8.55
CA ALA A 142 11.30 -0.03 9.30
C ALA A 142 11.57 -1.31 8.49
N ASN A 143 11.21 -1.28 7.20
CA ASN A 143 11.37 -2.36 6.23
C ASN A 143 12.27 -1.92 5.07
N PRO A 144 13.56 -1.63 5.34
CA PRO A 144 14.45 -1.11 4.31
C PRO A 144 14.72 -2.20 3.26
N PRO A 145 14.37 -1.96 1.98
CA PRO A 145 14.63 -2.93 0.93
C PRO A 145 16.14 -3.06 0.72
N ASP A 146 16.60 -4.26 0.40
CA ASP A 146 18.02 -4.50 0.19
C ASP A 146 18.60 -3.63 -0.93
N GLY A 147 19.88 -3.27 -0.78
CA GLY A 147 20.57 -2.40 -1.73
C GLY A 147 20.20 -0.91 -1.67
N THR A 148 19.13 -0.52 -0.96
CA THR A 148 18.68 0.88 -0.86
C THR A 148 19.49 1.72 0.15
N SER A 149 19.36 3.05 0.06
CA SER A 149 19.91 3.97 1.05
C SER A 149 19.33 3.73 2.45
N PHE A 150 18.05 3.36 2.57
CA PHE A 150 17.43 2.99 3.85
C PHE A 150 18.14 1.78 4.48
N ALA A 151 18.48 0.75 3.69
CA ALA A 151 19.20 -0.43 4.18
C ALA A 151 20.65 -0.13 4.57
N ARG A 152 21.30 0.83 3.90
CA ARG A 152 22.64 1.29 4.27
C ARG A 152 22.61 2.11 5.56
N ALA A 153 21.64 3.01 5.69
CA ALA A 153 21.46 3.85 6.88
C ALA A 153 21.19 3.00 8.13
N ARG A 154 20.33 1.97 8.04
CA ARG A 154 20.06 1.05 9.16
C ARG A 154 21.33 0.31 9.61
N ARG A 155 22.15 -0.15 8.66
CA ARG A 155 23.43 -0.81 8.95
C ARG A 155 24.44 0.15 9.61
N GLY A 156 24.56 1.38 9.11
CA GLY A 156 25.45 2.39 9.70
C GLY A 156 25.06 2.78 11.12
N GLY A 157 23.76 2.90 11.42
CA GLY A 157 23.27 3.17 12.78
C GLY A 157 23.49 2.01 13.75
N SER A 158 23.37 0.76 13.29
CA SER A 158 23.66 -0.43 14.08
C SER A 158 25.14 -0.58 14.44
N VAL A 159 26.06 -0.13 13.56
CA VAL A 159 27.51 -0.19 13.82
C VAL A 159 27.93 0.87 14.83
N LEU A 160 27.31 2.05 14.82
CA LEU A 160 27.58 3.11 15.81
C LEU A 160 26.97 2.81 17.19
N ALA A 161 25.86 2.09 17.26
CA ALA A 161 25.24 1.68 18.53
C ALA A 161 25.95 0.47 19.19
N ALA A 162 26.88 -0.19 18.50
CA ALA A 162 27.63 -1.35 18.98
C ALA A 162 29.08 -1.03 19.39
N ALA A 163 29.47 0.24 19.42
CA ALA A 163 30.76 0.66 19.95
C ALA A 163 30.67 0.78 21.49
N PRO A 164 31.59 0.14 22.25
CA PRO A 164 31.61 0.19 23.72
C PRO A 164 32.01 1.56 24.28
#